data_AF-A0A1F5JDF4-F1
#
_entry.id   AF-A0A1F5JDF4-F1
#
_cell.length_a   1.000
_cell.length_b   1.000
_cell.length_c   1.000
_cell.angle_alpha   90.00
_cell.angle_beta   90.00
_cell.angle_gamma   90.00
#
_symmetry.space_group_name_H-M   'P 1'
#
loop_
_entity.id
_entity.type
_entity.pdbx_description
1 polymer ?
#
loop_
_entity_poly.entity_id
_entity_poly.type
_entity_poly.pdbx_seq_one_letter_code
_entity_poly.pdbx_strand_id
1 'polypeptide(L)'
;MNNRNLEYIKKIGPKSYYVLHFQDAFYRINLSYMEYLSLIPATALGYLTFRATTHPTSRIRRKLPNIKVRRLQIFPVIRIYIFGRVFHLHHWFNFSLLLILSAFISFGILDYMFTKGLLLGGIIQGLTLPKEHRKLIYRDFSVERLTTTGHTR
;
A
#
# COMPACT_ATOMS: atom_id res chain seq x y z
N MET A 1 39.42 13.79 6.72
CA MET A 1 39.65 12.53 5.98
C MET A 1 40.41 11.60 6.91
N ASN A 2 39.89 10.42 7.26
CA ASN A 2 40.46 9.55 8.31
C ASN A 2 41.73 8.83 7.79
N ASN A 3 42.73 8.58 8.64
CA ASN A 3 44.02 7.94 8.27
C ASN A 3 43.84 6.59 7.55
N ARG A 4 42.77 5.85 7.85
CA ARG A 4 42.43 4.58 7.17
C ARG A 4 42.11 4.76 5.68
N ASN A 5 41.50 5.88 5.28
CA ASN A 5 41.21 6.15 3.86
C ASN A 5 42.50 6.50 3.09
N LEU A 6 43.47 7.15 3.74
CA LEU A 6 44.76 7.49 3.14
C LEU A 6 45.61 6.24 2.88
N GLU A 7 45.66 5.29 3.81
CA GLU A 7 46.32 3.99 3.60
C GLU A 7 45.64 3.18 2.50
N TYR A 8 44.31 3.17 2.48
CA TYR A 8 43.56 2.48 1.45
C TYR A 8 43.85 3.05 0.05
N ILE A 9 43.81 4.38 -0.11
CA ILE A 9 44.13 5.07 -1.37
C ILE A 9 45.59 4.83 -1.77
N LYS A 10 46.55 4.81 -0.84
CA LYS A 10 47.94 4.45 -1.14
C LYS A 10 48.08 3.02 -1.66
N LYS A 11 47.29 2.08 -1.12
CA LYS A 11 47.34 0.65 -1.49
C LYS A 11 46.76 0.38 -2.88
N ILE A 12 45.67 1.04 -3.26
CA ILE A 12 44.99 0.80 -4.55
C ILE A 12 45.35 1.82 -5.64
N GLY A 13 46.00 2.92 -5.26
CA GLY A 13 46.30 4.05 -6.13
C GLY A 13 45.09 4.99 -6.32
N PRO A 14 45.32 6.30 -6.50
CA PRO A 14 44.25 7.29 -6.59
C PRO A 14 43.30 7.04 -7.77
N LYS A 15 43.81 6.60 -8.94
CA LYS A 15 42.96 6.27 -10.10
C LYS A 15 41.95 5.16 -9.79
N SER A 16 42.36 4.06 -9.16
CA SER A 16 41.46 2.96 -8.81
C SER A 16 40.42 3.36 -7.76
N TYR A 17 40.77 4.25 -6.83
CA TYR A 17 39.82 4.77 -5.85
C TYR A 17 38.65 5.52 -6.52
N TYR A 18 38.94 6.41 -7.46
CA TYR A 18 37.90 7.14 -8.19
C TYR A 18 37.04 6.22 -9.07
N VAL A 19 37.65 5.21 -9.70
CA VAL A 19 36.92 4.22 -10.51
C VAL A 19 35.93 3.41 -9.65
N LEU A 20 36.36 2.91 -8.49
CA LEU A 20 35.49 2.16 -7.58
C LEU A 20 34.33 3.01 -7.06
N HIS A 21 34.60 4.23 -6.60
CA HIS A 21 33.54 5.13 -6.11
C HIS A 21 32.57 5.56 -7.21
N PHE A 22 33.06 5.77 -8.43
CA PHE A 22 32.22 6.07 -9.58
C PHE A 22 31.32 4.88 -9.94
N GLN A 23 31.86 3.67 -9.93
CA GLN A 23 31.11 2.46 -10.20
C GLN A 23 30.04 2.21 -9.12
N ASP A 24 30.38 2.37 -7.84
CA ASP A 24 29.41 2.29 -6.73
C ASP A 24 28.29 3.34 -6.86
N ALA A 25 28.63 4.58 -7.20
CA ALA A 25 27.64 5.64 -7.43
C ALA A 25 26.73 5.31 -8.61
N PHE A 26 27.31 4.83 -9.72
CA PHE A 26 26.56 4.39 -10.90
C PHE A 26 25.63 3.22 -10.58
N TYR A 27 26.10 2.20 -9.85
CA TYR A 27 25.25 1.09 -9.40
C TYR A 27 24.10 1.57 -8.51
N ARG A 28 24.34 2.48 -7.55
CA ARG A 28 23.29 3.05 -6.70
C ARG A 28 22.25 3.83 -7.50
N ILE A 29 22.67 4.63 -8.47
CA ILE A 29 21.77 5.37 -9.37
C ILE A 29 20.92 4.39 -10.19
N ASN A 30 21.54 3.37 -10.80
CA ASN A 30 20.81 2.37 -11.57
C ASN A 30 19.84 1.56 -10.71
N LEU A 31 20.24 1.17 -9.49
CA LEU A 31 19.36 0.47 -8.55
C LEU A 31 18.14 1.32 -8.21
N SER A 32 18.35 2.61 -7.88
CA SER A 32 17.26 3.54 -7.59
C SER A 32 16.33 3.73 -8.80
N TYR A 33 16.89 3.86 -10.01
CA TYR A 33 16.11 4.03 -11.23
C TYR A 33 15.25 2.79 -11.54
N MET A 34 15.80 1.59 -11.38
CA MET A 34 15.08 0.32 -11.53
C MET A 34 13.97 0.16 -10.46
N GLU A 35 14.22 0.63 -9.24
CA GLU A 35 13.20 0.68 -8.18
C GLU A 35 12.05 1.63 -8.55
N TYR A 36 12.33 2.82 -9.09
CA TYR A 36 11.29 3.74 -9.54
C TYR A 36 10.54 3.24 -10.78
N LEU A 37 11.21 2.53 -11.70
CA LEU A 37 10.55 1.90 -12.84
C LEU A 37 9.53 0.83 -12.41
N SER A 38 9.76 0.17 -11.28
CA SER A 38 8.82 -0.81 -10.73
C SER A 38 7.50 -0.20 -10.26
N LEU A 39 7.44 1.12 -10.06
CA LEU A 39 6.26 1.82 -9.54
C LEU A 39 5.06 1.73 -10.49
N ILE A 40 5.27 1.90 -11.79
CA ILE A 40 4.21 1.87 -12.80
C ILE A 40 3.53 0.48 -12.87
N PRO A 41 4.25 -0.63 -13.09
CA PRO A 41 3.64 -1.95 -13.12
C PRO A 41 3.05 -2.35 -11.76
N ALA A 42 3.68 -1.96 -10.64
CA ALA A 42 3.12 -2.21 -9.31
C ALA A 42 1.80 -1.44 -9.08
N THR A 43 1.70 -0.21 -9.57
CA THR A 43 0.47 0.59 -9.53
C THR A 43 -0.63 -0.03 -10.39
N ALA A 44 -0.31 -0.46 -11.61
CA ALA A 44 -1.26 -1.15 -12.48
C ALA A 44 -1.75 -2.46 -11.84
N LEU A 45 -0.84 -3.25 -11.27
CA LEU A 45 -1.16 -4.48 -10.56
C LEU A 45 -2.07 -4.19 -9.36
N GLY A 46 -1.72 -3.22 -8.51
CA GLY A 46 -2.56 -2.78 -7.40
C GLY A 46 -3.96 -2.41 -7.86
N TYR A 47 -4.07 -1.56 -8.88
CA TYR A 47 -5.37 -1.17 -9.44
C TYR A 47 -6.21 -2.37 -9.87
N LEU A 48 -5.62 -3.32 -10.62
CA LEU A 48 -6.32 -4.52 -11.08
C LEU A 48 -6.72 -5.45 -9.94
N THR A 49 -5.83 -5.69 -8.98
CA THR A 49 -6.09 -6.51 -7.79
C THR A 49 -7.25 -5.93 -6.99
N PHE A 50 -7.25 -4.64 -6.71
CA PHE A 50 -8.36 -4.01 -5.96
C PHE A 50 -9.63 -3.93 -6.78
N ARG A 51 -9.54 -3.70 -8.09
CA ARG A 51 -10.71 -3.79 -8.98
C ARG A 51 -11.34 -5.18 -8.95
N ALA A 52 -10.54 -6.24 -8.95
CA ALA A 52 -11.04 -7.61 -8.87
C ALA A 52 -11.62 -7.92 -7.48
N THR A 53 -11.00 -7.45 -6.40
CA THR A 53 -11.33 -7.90 -5.05
C THR A 53 -12.33 -7.01 -4.32
N THR A 54 -12.43 -5.72 -4.66
CA THR A 54 -13.25 -4.74 -3.91
C THR A 54 -14.35 -4.10 -4.74
N HIS A 55 -14.31 -4.15 -6.08
CA HIS A 55 -15.33 -3.53 -6.92
C HIS A 55 -16.71 -4.19 -6.73
N PRO A 56 -17.81 -3.42 -6.56
CA PRO A 56 -19.14 -3.97 -6.25
C PRO A 56 -19.70 -4.92 -7.32
N THR A 57 -19.34 -4.70 -8.59
CA THR A 57 -19.77 -5.56 -9.71
C THR A 57 -18.85 -6.76 -9.93
N SER A 58 -17.73 -6.89 -9.19
CA SER A 58 -16.79 -7.99 -9.41
C SER A 58 -17.37 -9.34 -8.96
N ARG A 59 -17.27 -10.34 -9.84
CA ARG A 59 -17.61 -11.73 -9.53
C ARG A 59 -16.65 -12.33 -8.51
N ILE A 60 -15.37 -11.93 -8.55
CA ILE A 60 -14.33 -12.40 -7.64
C ILE A 60 -14.67 -11.93 -6.21
N ARG A 61 -15.02 -10.65 -6.04
CA ARG A 61 -15.45 -10.11 -4.74
C ARG A 61 -16.56 -10.93 -4.09
N ARG A 62 -17.56 -11.37 -4.86
CA ARG A 62 -18.70 -12.17 -4.34
C ARG A 62 -18.29 -13.56 -3.84
N LYS A 63 -17.18 -14.09 -4.33
CA LYS A 63 -16.63 -15.38 -3.91
C LYS A 63 -15.64 -15.27 -2.76
N LEU A 64 -15.21 -14.06 -2.39
CA LEU A 64 -14.24 -13.88 -1.33
C LEU A 64 -14.90 -13.97 0.04
N PRO A 65 -14.30 -14.70 0.99
CA PRO A 65 -14.86 -14.84 2.33
C PRO A 65 -14.81 -13.50 3.07
N ASN A 66 -15.86 -13.22 3.83
CA ASN A 66 -15.86 -12.09 4.77
C ASN A 66 -15.04 -12.48 6.00
N ILE A 67 -13.76 -12.11 6.01
CA ILE A 67 -12.86 -12.39 7.14
C ILE A 67 -13.19 -11.42 8.26
N LYS A 68 -13.89 -11.93 9.28
CA LYS A 68 -14.26 -11.21 10.50
C LYS A 68 -13.54 -11.80 11.71
N VAL A 69 -12.77 -10.98 12.40
CA VAL A 69 -12.10 -11.31 13.66
C VAL A 69 -12.67 -10.43 14.76
N ARG A 70 -13.51 -11.01 15.63
CA ARG A 70 -14.19 -10.33 16.75
C ARG A 70 -14.93 -9.05 16.30
N ARG A 71 -14.31 -7.89 16.56
CA ARG A 71 -14.84 -6.53 16.32
C ARG A 71 -14.28 -5.90 15.05
N LEU A 72 -13.49 -6.63 14.27
CA LEU A 72 -12.84 -6.14 13.05
C LEU A 72 -13.17 -7.07 11.88
N GLN A 73 -13.77 -6.53 10.83
CA GLN A 73 -13.80 -7.18 9.52
C GLN A 73 -12.67 -6.56 8.70
N ILE A 74 -11.77 -7.37 8.17
CA ILE A 74 -10.57 -6.88 7.45
C ILE A 74 -10.81 -6.89 5.95
N PHE A 75 -11.63 -7.82 5.46
CA PHE A 75 -11.81 -8.08 4.03
C PHE A 75 -13.30 -8.25 3.66
N PRO A 76 -13.76 -7.74 2.49
CA PRO A 76 -13.09 -6.90 1.49
C PRO A 76 -13.07 -5.39 1.83
N VAL A 77 -13.69 -5.00 2.95
CA VAL A 77 -13.70 -3.62 3.47
C VAL A 77 -13.35 -3.70 4.95
N ILE A 78 -12.56 -2.74 5.44
CA ILE A 78 -12.25 -2.66 6.86
C ILE A 78 -13.48 -2.11 7.59
N ARG A 79 -14.14 -2.96 8.39
CA ARG A 79 -15.22 -2.54 9.29
C ARG A 79 -14.81 -2.71 10.74
N ILE A 80 -14.93 -1.63 11.50
CA ILE A 80 -14.60 -1.60 12.92
C ILE A 80 -15.88 -1.45 13.72
N TYR A 81 -16.14 -2.41 14.61
CA TYR A 81 -17.31 -2.47 15.49
C TYR A 81 -16.92 -2.03 16.91
N ILE A 82 -17.22 -0.79 17.28
CA ILE A 82 -16.83 -0.21 18.58
C ILE A 82 -18.05 0.48 19.20
N PHE A 83 -18.35 0.20 20.48
CA PHE A 83 -19.41 0.83 21.27
C PHE A 83 -20.78 0.92 20.57
N GLY A 84 -21.21 -0.16 19.90
CA GLY A 84 -22.49 -0.16 19.18
C GLY A 84 -22.49 0.66 17.89
N ARG A 85 -21.32 1.05 17.38
CA ARG A 85 -21.16 1.79 16.12
C ARG A 85 -20.29 1.01 15.14
N VAL A 86 -20.52 1.24 13.85
CA VAL A 86 -19.77 0.62 12.76
C VAL A 86 -19.12 1.69 11.90
N PHE A 87 -17.79 1.62 11.80
CA PHE A 87 -16.99 2.46 10.90
C PHE A 87 -16.61 1.63 9.69
N HIS A 88 -17.03 2.05 8.49
CA HIS A 88 -16.62 1.41 7.24
C HIS A 88 -15.52 2.26 6.61
N LEU A 89 -14.29 1.79 6.74
CA LEU A 89 -13.11 2.41 6.15
C LEU A 89 -12.82 1.75 4.81
N HIS A 90 -13.00 2.51 3.74
CA HIS A 90 -12.66 2.08 2.40
C HIS A 90 -11.14 2.00 2.23
N HIS A 91 -10.68 1.04 1.42
CA HIS A 91 -9.25 0.79 1.20
C HIS A 91 -8.52 2.02 0.63
N TRP A 92 -9.18 2.87 -0.16
CA TRP A 92 -8.56 4.11 -0.64
C TRP A 92 -8.10 5.01 0.51
N PHE A 93 -8.91 5.16 1.56
CA PHE A 93 -8.58 5.99 2.72
C PHE A 93 -7.44 5.37 3.53
N ASN A 94 -7.52 4.07 3.81
CA ASN A 94 -6.50 3.35 4.58
C ASN A 94 -5.15 3.35 3.86
N PHE A 95 -5.14 3.13 2.54
CA PHE A 95 -3.93 3.16 1.73
C PHE A 95 -3.34 4.55 1.61
N SER A 96 -4.17 5.60 1.53
CA SER A 96 -3.68 6.98 1.60
C SER A 96 -2.97 7.24 2.93
N LEU A 97 -3.54 6.81 4.06
CA LEU A 97 -2.90 6.97 5.36
C LEU A 97 -1.58 6.20 5.44
N LEU A 98 -1.54 4.95 4.99
CA LEU A 98 -0.31 4.14 4.98
C LEU A 98 0.77 4.71 4.06
N LEU A 99 0.39 5.24 2.90
CA LEU A 99 1.33 5.85 1.95
C LEU A 99 1.90 7.17 2.49
N ILE A 100 1.08 7.98 3.17
CA ILE A 100 1.55 9.18 3.86
C ILE A 100 2.50 8.79 4.98
N LEU A 101 2.13 7.81 5.80
CA LEU A 101 2.96 7.33 6.91
C LEU A 101 4.32 6.83 6.43
N SER A 102 4.36 6.10 5.30
CA SER A 102 5.60 5.58 4.70
C SER A 102 6.49 6.64 4.04
N ALA A 103 6.00 7.89 3.92
CA ALA A 103 6.81 9.03 3.52
C ALA A 103 7.57 9.64 4.71
N PHE A 104 7.04 9.53 5.93
CA PHE A 104 7.63 10.10 7.14
C PHE A 104 8.37 9.08 8.00
N ILE A 105 8.00 7.81 7.91
CA ILE A 105 8.52 6.75 8.76
C ILE A 105 8.97 5.59 7.88
N SER A 106 10.22 5.16 8.06
CA SER A 106 10.72 3.93 7.46
C SER A 106 10.15 2.74 8.20
N PHE A 107 9.31 1.96 7.55
CA PHE A 107 8.59 0.84 8.14
C PHE A 107 8.65 -0.40 7.24
N GLY A 108 9.86 -0.93 7.05
CA GLY A 108 10.12 -2.25 6.46
C GLY A 108 9.39 -2.46 5.14
N ILE A 109 8.28 -3.21 5.17
CA ILE A 109 7.51 -3.51 3.95
C ILE A 109 6.93 -2.26 3.26
N LEU A 110 6.66 -1.18 4.00
CA LEU A 110 6.14 0.07 3.46
C LEU A 110 7.21 0.90 2.72
N ASP A 111 8.49 0.57 2.90
CA ASP A 111 9.60 1.29 2.28
C ASP A 111 9.81 0.87 0.82
N TYR A 112 9.43 -0.36 0.48
CA TYR A 112 9.58 -0.89 -0.88
C TYR A 112 8.72 -0.11 -1.88
N MET A 113 9.34 0.30 -2.98
CA MET A 113 8.67 1.04 -4.05
C MET A 113 7.52 0.24 -4.68
N PHE A 114 7.67 -1.09 -4.74
CA PHE A 114 6.61 -2.00 -5.15
C PHE A 114 5.37 -1.89 -4.25
N THR A 115 5.55 -1.89 -2.92
CA THR A 115 4.44 -1.74 -1.96
C THR A 115 3.77 -0.38 -2.13
N LYS A 116 4.55 0.70 -2.26
CA LYS A 116 4.03 2.05 -2.48
C LYS A 116 3.22 2.14 -3.78
N GLY A 117 3.69 1.50 -4.85
CA GLY A 117 2.93 1.38 -6.11
C GLY A 117 1.63 0.60 -5.93
N LEU A 118 1.67 -0.54 -5.23
CA LEU A 118 0.47 -1.36 -4.99
C LEU A 118 -0.59 -0.60 -4.17
N LEU A 119 -0.17 0.14 -3.14
CA LEU A 119 -1.03 1.04 -2.37
C LEU A 119 -1.62 2.15 -3.25
N LEU A 120 -0.79 2.81 -4.06
CA LEU A 120 -1.22 3.86 -4.98
C LEU A 120 -2.26 3.35 -5.99
N GLY A 121 -2.07 2.16 -6.55
CA GLY A 121 -3.03 1.52 -7.45
C GLY A 121 -4.39 1.29 -6.78
N GLY A 122 -4.39 0.86 -5.52
CA GLY A 122 -5.60 0.70 -4.73
C GLY A 122 -6.31 2.02 -4.41
N ILE A 123 -5.55 3.09 -4.14
CA ILE A 123 -6.10 4.45 -3.96
C ILE A 123 -6.80 4.90 -5.24
N ILE A 124 -6.11 4.84 -6.38
CA ILE A 124 -6.67 5.23 -7.69
C ILE A 124 -7.96 4.47 -7.95
N GLN A 125 -7.93 3.14 -7.80
CA GLN A 125 -9.11 2.29 -8.01
C GLN A 125 -10.29 2.69 -7.14
N GLY A 126 -10.07 2.96 -5.85
CA GLY A 126 -11.14 3.36 -4.95
C GLY A 126 -11.66 4.78 -5.24
N LEU A 127 -10.80 5.69 -5.73
CA LEU A 127 -11.21 7.03 -6.13
C LEU A 127 -11.96 7.07 -7.48
N THR A 128 -11.75 6.08 -8.35
CA THR A 128 -12.50 5.93 -9.62
C THR A 128 -13.95 5.47 -9.40
N LEU A 129 -14.28 4.89 -8.25
CA LEU A 129 -15.65 4.46 -7.94
C LEU A 129 -16.61 5.64 -7.79
N PRO A 130 -17.91 5.51 -8.13
CA PRO A 130 -18.92 6.55 -7.88
C PRO A 130 -18.93 7.03 -6.43
N LYS A 131 -19.31 8.29 -6.19
CA LYS A 131 -19.31 8.94 -4.86
C LYS A 131 -19.98 8.08 -3.77
N GLU A 132 -21.06 7.38 -4.11
CA GLU A 132 -21.81 6.51 -3.20
C GLU A 132 -20.97 5.37 -2.61
N HIS A 133 -20.01 4.85 -3.37
CA HIS A 133 -19.12 3.76 -2.97
C HIS A 133 -17.80 4.24 -2.37
N ARG A 134 -17.60 5.57 -2.25
CA ARG A 134 -16.40 6.17 -1.66
C ARG A 134 -16.62 6.72 -0.25
N LYS A 135 -17.87 6.77 0.22
CA LYS A 135 -18.23 7.42 1.49
C LYS A 135 -17.66 6.64 2.67
N LEU A 136 -17.10 7.36 3.63
CA LEU A 136 -16.83 6.81 4.95
C LEU A 136 -18.17 6.65 5.66
N ILE A 137 -18.58 5.41 5.91
CA ILE A 137 -19.89 5.13 6.51
C ILE A 137 -19.72 5.01 8.02
N TYR A 138 -20.53 5.79 8.71
CA TYR A 138 -20.67 5.74 10.16
C TYR A 138 -22.13 5.49 10.49
N ARG A 139 -22.42 4.33 11.10
CA ARG A 139 -23.79 3.90 11.41
C ARG A 139 -23.87 3.23 12.77
N ASP A 140 -25.07 3.27 13.35
CA ASP A 140 -25.41 2.48 14.53
C ASP A 140 -25.44 0.98 14.17
N PHE A 141 -24.88 0.15 15.03
CA PHE A 141 -24.77 -1.30 14.86
C PHE A 141 -26.13 -2.01 14.87
N SER A 142 -27.09 -1.46 15.62
CA SER A 142 -28.46 -1.98 15.66
C SER A 142 -29.13 -1.92 14.28
N VAL A 143 -28.93 -0.83 13.55
CA VAL A 143 -29.44 -0.61 12.18
C VAL A 143 -28.72 -1.48 11.15
N GLU A 144 -27.40 -1.68 11.28
CA GLU A 144 -26.65 -2.54 10.37
C GLU A 144 -27.12 -4.00 10.43
N ARG A 145 -27.36 -4.53 11.65
CA ARG A 145 -27.83 -5.91 11.83
C ARG A 145 -29.13 -6.18 11.08
N LEU A 146 -30.10 -5.25 11.19
CA LEU A 146 -31.41 -5.34 10.52
C LEU A 146 -31.30 -5.37 8.98
N THR A 147 -30.40 -4.57 8.40
CA THR A 147 -30.17 -4.55 6.94
C THR A 147 -29.45 -5.79 6.42
N THR A 148 -28.61 -6.44 7.23
CA THR A 148 -27.90 -7.67 6.84
C THR A 148 -28.73 -8.93 6.97
N THR A 149 -29.68 -9.00 7.91
CA THR A 149 -30.57 -10.17 8.09
C THR A 149 -31.88 -10.07 7.29
N GLY A 150 -32.26 -8.88 6.83
CA GLY A 150 -33.46 -8.67 6.00
C GLY A 150 -33.35 -9.18 4.57
N HIS A 151 -32.16 -9.55 4.09
CA HIS A 151 -31.94 -10.14 2.76
C HIS A 151 -31.84 -11.67 2.77
N THR A 152 -32.10 -12.32 3.90
CA THR A 152 -32.17 -13.78 4.07
C THR A 152 -33.61 -14.24 4.34
N ARG A 153 -34.57 -13.71 3.58
CA ARG A 153 -35.89 -14.31 3.41
C ARG A 153 -36.26 -14.28 1.94
#